data_AF-A0A355B7E4-F1
#
_entry.id   AF-A0A355B7E4-F1
#
_cell.length_a   1.000
_cell.length_b   1.000
_cell.length_c   1.000
_cell.angle_alpha   90.00
_cell.angle_beta   90.00
_cell.angle_gamma   90.00
#
_symmetry.space_group_name_H-M   'P 1'
#
loop_
_entity.id
_entity.type
_entity.pdbx_description
1 polymer ?
#
loop_
_entity_poly.entity_id
_entity_poly.type
_entity_poly.pdbx_seq_one_letter_code
_entity_poly.pdbx_strand_id
1 'polypeptide(L)'
;MDVIQLHDPVAPDGEWPQFSLTPEDVLGPGGVVEGFKALRERGMARFFGFTGLGDPRSLHTLVESGEFHTLQVYYNLLNPTAAYPAPEGFPALDYGLILEKAAERGMGAFAIRVLARGSLTESPKGGGGKDPRTLSPGSDYSRDIERARKLDWLAEGPIRTLTQAAFQFALMRPEFSTVLAGCASISE
;
A
#
# COMPACT_ATOMS: atom_id res chain seq x y z
N MET A 1 -3.81 7.36 -20.81
CA MET A 1 -3.58 6.37 -19.72
C MET A 1 -4.89 6.18 -18.97
N ASP A 2 -5.19 4.99 -18.46
CA ASP A 2 -6.42 4.81 -17.68
C ASP A 2 -6.31 5.43 -16.28
N VAL A 3 -5.21 5.17 -15.58
CA VAL A 3 -4.98 5.70 -14.22
C VAL A 3 -3.58 6.30 -14.13
N ILE A 4 -3.46 7.49 -13.52
CA ILE A 4 -2.19 8.08 -13.07
C ILE A 4 -2.14 8.13 -11.54
N GLN A 5 -0.98 7.92 -10.95
CA GLN A 5 -0.81 7.81 -9.49
C GLN A 5 0.27 8.77 -9.02
N LEU A 6 0.00 9.56 -7.98
CA LEU A 6 1.06 10.19 -7.20
C LEU A 6 1.84 9.08 -6.49
N HIS A 7 3.13 8.95 -6.81
CA HIS A 7 3.97 7.87 -6.29
C HIS A 7 4.91 8.32 -5.16
N ASP A 8 5.04 9.63 -4.93
CA ASP A 8 5.79 10.15 -3.80
C ASP A 8 4.98 9.97 -2.50
N PRO A 9 5.63 9.61 -1.38
CA PRO A 9 4.95 9.54 -0.12
C PRO A 9 4.41 10.88 0.34
N VAL A 10 3.42 10.86 1.23
CA VAL A 10 2.84 12.08 1.81
C VAL A 10 2.99 12.10 3.32
N ALA A 11 3.66 13.12 3.87
CA ALA A 11 3.91 13.28 5.30
C ALA A 11 3.98 14.78 5.66
N PRO A 12 3.73 15.16 6.93
CA PRO A 12 3.58 16.58 7.29
C PRO A 12 4.86 17.41 7.10
N ASP A 13 6.04 16.82 7.25
CA ASP A 13 7.30 17.56 7.34
C ASP A 13 8.19 17.45 6.09
N GLY A 14 7.67 16.89 4.99
CA GLY A 14 8.41 16.75 3.74
C GLY A 14 9.51 15.66 3.75
N GLU A 15 9.65 14.92 4.85
CA GLU A 15 10.61 13.82 4.99
C GLU A 15 9.89 12.49 5.30
N TRP A 16 9.90 11.54 4.37
CA TRP A 16 9.48 10.17 4.67
C TRP A 16 10.00 9.11 3.68
N PRO A 17 10.92 8.21 4.05
CA PRO A 17 11.86 8.31 5.16
C PRO A 17 12.92 9.40 4.93
N GLN A 18 12.92 10.02 3.75
CA GLN A 18 13.93 10.98 3.25
C GLN A 18 13.31 12.11 2.42
N PHE A 19 12.21 11.83 1.71
CA PHE A 19 11.47 12.83 0.94
C PHE A 19 10.00 12.43 0.89
N SER A 20 9.13 13.40 1.08
CA SER A 20 7.69 13.27 0.89
C SER A 20 7.14 14.62 0.45
N LEU A 21 5.96 14.60 -0.16
CA LEU A 21 5.14 15.78 -0.29
C LEU A 21 4.37 16.02 1.01
N THR A 22 4.03 17.28 1.29
CA THR A 22 3.06 17.61 2.32
C THR A 22 1.63 17.51 1.77
N PRO A 23 0.59 17.40 2.61
CA PRO A 23 -0.79 17.53 2.14
C PRO A 23 -1.05 18.83 1.38
N GLU A 24 -0.36 19.93 1.72
CA GLU A 24 -0.47 21.21 1.03
C GLU A 24 0.13 21.15 -0.38
N ASP A 25 1.29 20.50 -0.57
CA ASP A 25 1.88 20.32 -1.91
C ASP A 25 0.95 19.51 -2.84
N VAL A 26 0.08 18.69 -2.26
CA VAL A 26 -0.86 17.83 -3.00
C VAL A 26 -2.18 18.55 -3.27
N LEU A 27 -2.81 19.10 -2.23
CA LEU A 27 -4.18 19.63 -2.25
C LEU A 27 -4.24 21.15 -2.43
N GLY A 28 -3.16 21.87 -2.13
CA GLY A 28 -3.09 23.32 -2.16
C GLY A 28 -3.06 23.91 -3.58
N PRO A 29 -3.12 25.25 -3.69
CA PRO A 29 -3.11 25.95 -4.97
C PRO A 29 -1.88 25.62 -5.81
N GLY A 30 -2.07 25.23 -7.07
CA GLY A 30 -0.98 24.77 -7.94
C GLY A 30 -0.41 23.39 -7.58
N GLY A 31 -1.04 22.67 -6.65
CA GLY A 31 -0.62 21.36 -6.19
C GLY A 31 -0.90 20.22 -7.17
N VAL A 32 -0.55 19.00 -6.76
CA VAL A 32 -0.65 17.79 -7.58
C VAL A 32 -2.07 17.56 -8.12
N VAL A 33 -3.11 17.79 -7.32
CA VAL A 33 -4.50 17.57 -7.74
C VAL A 33 -4.89 18.44 -8.93
N GLU A 34 -4.49 19.71 -8.95
CA GLU A 34 -4.78 20.61 -10.09
C GLU A 34 -4.09 20.12 -11.36
N GLY A 35 -2.83 19.69 -11.25
CA GLY A 35 -2.10 19.07 -12.35
C GLY A 35 -2.80 17.82 -12.90
N PHE A 36 -3.27 16.94 -12.01
CA PHE A 36 -4.01 15.73 -12.41
C PHE A 36 -5.36 16.06 -13.07
N LYS A 37 -6.10 17.05 -12.57
CA LYS A 37 -7.33 17.53 -13.20
C LYS A 37 -7.06 18.05 -14.61
N ALA A 38 -6.01 18.86 -14.80
CA ALA A 38 -5.61 19.37 -16.11
C ALA A 38 -5.19 18.26 -17.09
N LEU A 39 -4.46 17.23 -16.62
CA LEU A 39 -4.12 16.06 -17.44
C LEU A 39 -5.38 15.27 -17.86
N ARG A 40 -6.36 15.15 -16.97
CA ARG A 40 -7.64 14.50 -17.26
C ARG A 40 -8.47 15.28 -18.28
N GLU A 41 -8.58 16.59 -18.13
CA GLU A 41 -9.30 17.47 -19.07
C GLU A 41 -8.72 17.43 -20.48
N ARG A 42 -7.40 17.26 -20.60
CA ARG A 42 -6.70 17.06 -21.89
C ARG A 42 -6.82 15.64 -22.45
N GLY A 43 -7.54 14.75 -21.78
CA GLY A 43 -7.71 13.34 -22.18
C GLY A 43 -6.46 12.47 -21.99
N MET A 44 -5.46 12.94 -21.24
CA MET A 44 -4.20 12.20 -21.04
C MET A 44 -4.33 11.09 -19.99
N ALA A 45 -5.21 11.28 -19.00
CA ALA A 45 -5.58 10.29 -17.99
C ALA A 45 -7.11 10.23 -17.83
N ARG A 46 -7.68 9.09 -17.45
CA ARG A 46 -9.13 8.98 -17.16
C ARG A 46 -9.41 9.14 -15.68
N PHE A 47 -8.60 8.50 -14.84
CA PHE A 47 -8.67 8.54 -13.38
C PHE A 47 -7.30 8.86 -12.79
N PHE A 48 -7.31 9.31 -11.53
CA PHE A 48 -6.06 9.54 -10.79
C PHE A 48 -6.19 9.19 -9.32
N GLY A 49 -5.07 8.85 -8.71
CA GLY A 49 -4.96 8.42 -7.32
C GLY A 49 -3.60 8.75 -6.71
N PHE A 50 -3.33 8.15 -5.55
CA PHE A 50 -2.05 8.24 -4.87
C PHE A 50 -1.64 6.91 -4.25
N THR A 51 -0.34 6.79 -3.97
CA THR A 51 0.21 5.70 -3.16
C THR A 51 -0.07 5.91 -1.68
N GLY A 52 -0.55 4.89 -0.99
CA GLY A 52 -0.79 4.85 0.45
C GLY A 52 0.50 4.67 1.26
N LEU A 53 1.57 5.29 0.78
CA LEU A 53 2.88 5.35 1.44
C LEU A 53 3.00 6.75 2.03
N GLY A 54 3.21 6.88 3.33
CA GLY A 54 3.29 8.16 4.02
C GLY A 54 2.89 8.09 5.48
N ASP A 55 2.77 9.26 6.11
CA ASP A 55 2.15 9.40 7.42
C ASP A 55 0.64 9.08 7.31
N PRO A 56 0.09 8.18 8.15
CA PRO A 56 -1.32 7.81 8.08
C PRO A 56 -2.28 8.99 8.13
N ARG A 57 -2.04 10.01 8.98
CA ARG A 57 -2.96 11.16 9.09
C ARG A 57 -2.95 12.00 7.81
N SER A 58 -1.78 12.19 7.21
CA SER A 58 -1.66 12.84 5.91
C SER A 58 -2.38 12.06 4.81
N LEU A 59 -2.23 10.74 4.77
CA LEU A 59 -2.93 9.88 3.80
C LEU A 59 -4.46 9.93 3.99
N HIS A 60 -4.94 9.90 5.24
CA HIS A 60 -6.36 10.05 5.57
C HIS A 60 -6.88 11.42 5.15
N THR A 61 -6.10 12.50 5.32
CA THR A 61 -6.47 13.84 4.82
C THR A 61 -6.68 13.85 3.30
N LEU A 62 -5.83 13.14 2.55
CA LEU A 62 -6.00 12.98 1.10
C LEU A 62 -7.26 12.19 0.75
N VAL A 63 -7.58 11.11 1.47
CA VAL A 63 -8.85 10.37 1.29
C VAL A 63 -10.05 11.27 1.59
N GLU A 64 -10.01 12.01 2.69
CA GLU A 64 -11.09 12.87 3.16
C GLU A 64 -11.36 14.07 2.25
N SER A 65 -10.36 14.51 1.49
CA SER A 65 -10.52 15.59 0.50
C SER A 65 -11.57 15.29 -0.58
N GLY A 66 -11.81 14.01 -0.88
CA GLY A 66 -12.71 13.58 -1.96
C GLY A 66 -12.18 13.84 -3.38
N GLU A 67 -10.91 14.22 -3.53
CA GLU A 67 -10.34 14.59 -4.83
C GLU A 67 -9.88 13.40 -5.68
N PHE A 68 -9.60 12.26 -5.05
CA PHE A 68 -8.97 11.10 -5.70
C PHE A 68 -9.96 10.00 -6.07
N HIS A 69 -9.65 9.26 -7.15
CA HIS A 69 -10.47 8.15 -7.62
C HIS A 69 -9.94 6.80 -7.12
N THR A 70 -8.64 6.70 -6.83
CA THR A 70 -8.00 5.44 -6.46
C THR A 70 -6.92 5.64 -5.39
N LEU A 71 -6.65 4.58 -4.63
CA LEU A 71 -5.61 4.51 -3.59
C LEU A 71 -4.84 3.19 -3.72
N GLN A 72 -3.51 3.25 -3.75
CA GLN A 72 -2.70 2.04 -3.53
C GLN A 72 -2.52 1.80 -2.04
N VAL A 73 -3.05 0.71 -1.50
CA VAL A 73 -3.06 0.46 -0.06
C VAL A 73 -1.93 -0.47 0.32
N TYR A 74 -1.04 -0.03 1.23
CA TYR A 74 -0.04 -0.92 1.82
C TYR A 74 -0.76 -1.98 2.66
N TYR A 75 -0.74 -3.23 2.20
CA TYR A 75 -1.49 -4.30 2.86
C TYR A 75 -0.86 -5.67 2.63
N ASN A 76 -0.68 -6.43 3.72
CA ASN A 76 -0.27 -7.83 3.68
C ASN A 76 -0.56 -8.51 5.02
N LEU A 77 -0.28 -9.82 5.10
CA LEU A 77 -0.43 -10.61 6.33
C LEU A 77 0.38 -10.07 7.53
N LEU A 78 1.50 -9.38 7.28
CA LEU A 78 2.37 -8.84 8.33
C LEU A 78 1.93 -7.45 8.80
N ASN A 79 1.23 -6.70 7.95
CA ASN A 79 0.60 -5.43 8.28
C ASN A 79 -0.83 -5.35 7.70
N PRO A 80 -1.83 -5.80 8.48
CA PRO A 80 -3.22 -5.80 8.07
C PRO A 80 -3.95 -4.49 8.45
N THR A 81 -3.25 -3.50 9.02
CA THR A 81 -3.88 -2.37 9.74
C THR A 81 -4.67 -1.40 8.84
N ALA A 82 -4.45 -1.45 7.54
CA ALA A 82 -5.27 -0.71 6.58
C ALA A 82 -6.72 -1.22 6.54
N ALA A 83 -7.00 -2.47 6.96
CA ALA A 83 -8.33 -3.08 6.92
C ALA A 83 -8.79 -3.68 8.27
N TYR A 84 -7.91 -3.72 9.27
CA TYR A 84 -8.20 -4.25 10.61
C TYR A 84 -7.62 -3.33 11.68
N PRO A 85 -8.25 -3.18 12.85
CA PRO A 85 -7.68 -2.35 13.92
C PRO A 85 -6.32 -2.89 14.35
N ALA A 86 -5.34 -1.99 14.55
CA ALA A 86 -4.07 -2.38 15.11
C ALA A 86 -4.24 -2.86 16.56
N PRO A 87 -3.69 -4.02 16.95
CA PRO A 87 -3.66 -4.42 18.36
C PRO A 87 -2.75 -3.48 19.16
N GLU A 88 -2.95 -3.44 20.49
CA GLU A 88 -2.05 -2.71 21.38
C GLU A 88 -0.60 -3.19 21.21
N GLY A 89 0.34 -2.25 21.07
CA GLY A 89 1.76 -2.55 20.86
C GLY A 89 2.11 -3.08 19.47
N PHE A 90 1.26 -2.87 18.46
CA PHE A 90 1.54 -3.29 17.09
C PHE A 90 2.91 -2.79 16.58
N PRO A 91 3.80 -3.67 16.06
CA PRO A 91 5.21 -3.34 15.87
C PRO A 91 5.54 -2.62 14.55
N ALA A 92 4.54 -2.32 13.73
CA ALA A 92 4.69 -1.64 12.44
C ALA A 92 3.73 -0.44 12.34
N LEU A 93 3.87 0.36 11.29
CA LEU A 93 3.00 1.50 11.05
C LEU A 93 1.52 1.07 11.03
N ASP A 94 0.71 1.75 11.85
CA ASP A 94 -0.74 1.61 11.83
C ASP A 94 -1.34 2.51 10.76
N TYR A 95 -1.95 1.91 9.73
CA TYR A 95 -2.62 2.61 8.64
C TYR A 95 -4.06 3.03 8.99
N GLY A 96 -4.55 2.70 10.19
CA GLY A 96 -5.77 3.27 10.75
C GLY A 96 -7.02 3.04 9.91
N LEU A 97 -7.23 1.82 9.42
CA LEU A 97 -8.43 1.45 8.64
C LEU A 97 -8.64 2.28 7.36
N ILE A 98 -7.57 2.78 6.73
CA ILE A 98 -7.66 3.63 5.54
C ILE A 98 -8.40 2.98 4.36
N LEU A 99 -8.43 1.64 4.27
CA LEU A 99 -9.21 0.93 3.25
C LEU A 99 -10.72 1.20 3.40
N GLU A 100 -11.23 1.15 4.63
CA GLU A 100 -12.65 1.43 4.92
C GLU A 100 -12.99 2.88 4.57
N LYS A 101 -12.11 3.82 4.93
CA LYS A 101 -12.28 5.24 4.58
C LYS A 101 -12.25 5.51 3.09
N ALA A 102 -11.36 4.84 2.35
CA ALA A 102 -11.34 4.92 0.89
C ALA A 102 -12.63 4.36 0.27
N ALA A 103 -13.14 3.23 0.80
CA ALA A 103 -14.38 2.61 0.35
C ALA A 103 -15.61 3.50 0.64
N GLU A 104 -15.69 4.13 1.82
CA GLU A 104 -16.73 5.11 2.17
C GLU A 104 -16.77 6.30 1.19
N ARG A 105 -15.62 6.64 0.57
CA ARG A 105 -15.50 7.68 -0.46
C ARG A 105 -15.70 7.17 -1.90
N GLY A 106 -15.99 5.88 -2.08
CA GLY A 106 -16.18 5.27 -3.40
C GLY A 106 -14.89 5.16 -4.22
N MET A 107 -13.73 5.17 -3.57
CA MET A 107 -12.44 5.04 -4.25
C MET A 107 -12.16 3.58 -4.64
N GLY A 108 -11.50 3.39 -5.79
CA GLY A 108 -10.93 2.09 -6.15
C GLY A 108 -9.64 1.83 -5.36
N ALA A 109 -9.57 0.72 -4.62
CA ALA A 109 -8.41 0.40 -3.79
C ALA A 109 -7.55 -0.72 -4.41
N PHE A 110 -6.24 -0.48 -4.50
CA PHE A 110 -5.29 -1.44 -5.06
C PHE A 110 -4.38 -1.97 -3.94
N ALA A 111 -4.53 -3.23 -3.55
CA ALA A 111 -3.65 -3.80 -2.53
C ALA A 111 -2.22 -3.91 -3.09
N ILE A 112 -1.27 -3.21 -2.48
CA ILE A 112 0.15 -3.32 -2.82
C ILE A 112 0.88 -4.00 -1.67
N ARG A 113 2.08 -4.52 -1.96
CA ARG A 113 2.99 -5.11 -0.96
C ARG A 113 2.46 -6.40 -0.35
N VAL A 114 1.57 -7.10 -1.06
CA VAL A 114 0.95 -8.36 -0.62
C VAL A 114 1.97 -9.42 -0.22
N LEU A 115 3.10 -9.52 -0.93
CA LEU A 115 4.16 -10.47 -0.61
C LEU A 115 5.26 -9.92 0.33
N ALA A 116 5.12 -8.68 0.84
CA ALA A 116 6.07 -8.04 1.75
C ALA A 116 7.55 -8.21 1.34
N ARG A 117 7.90 -7.79 0.11
CA ARG A 117 9.24 -7.98 -0.51
C ARG A 117 9.65 -9.44 -0.66
N GLY A 118 8.69 -10.32 -0.87
CA GLY A 118 8.93 -11.76 -0.94
C GLY A 118 9.25 -12.41 0.40
N SER A 119 9.07 -11.73 1.54
CA SER A 119 9.18 -12.38 2.86
C SER A 119 8.05 -13.39 3.10
N LEU A 120 6.88 -13.17 2.49
CA LEU A 120 5.74 -14.09 2.47
C LEU A 120 5.82 -15.06 1.28
N THR A 121 7.00 -15.63 1.02
CA THR A 121 7.23 -16.66 0.00
C THR A 121 7.98 -17.84 0.60
N GLU A 122 7.99 -18.98 -0.09
CA GLU A 122 8.55 -20.25 0.38
C GLU A 122 10.08 -20.24 0.33
N SER A 123 10.66 -19.38 -0.51
CA SER A 123 12.10 -19.19 -0.64
C SER A 123 12.43 -17.71 -0.67
N PRO A 124 12.42 -17.03 0.50
CA PRO A 124 12.74 -15.62 0.55
C PRO A 124 14.18 -15.38 0.11
N LYS A 125 14.36 -14.83 -1.09
CA LYS A 125 15.67 -14.56 -1.70
C LYS A 125 16.08 -13.08 -1.63
N GLY A 126 15.45 -12.27 -0.76
CA GLY A 126 15.60 -10.81 -0.80
C GLY A 126 14.74 -10.15 -1.87
N GLY A 127 13.51 -10.67 -2.07
CA GLY A 127 12.64 -10.35 -3.20
C GLY A 127 12.43 -8.85 -3.46
N GLY A 128 12.87 -8.40 -4.63
CA GLY A 128 12.27 -7.26 -5.32
C GLY A 128 12.84 -5.88 -5.06
N GLY A 129 14.01 -5.74 -4.44
CA GLY A 129 14.70 -4.44 -4.43
C GLY A 129 16.04 -4.50 -3.73
N LYS A 130 17.12 -4.13 -4.45
CA LYS A 130 18.46 -3.89 -3.89
C LYS A 130 18.50 -2.74 -2.87
N ASP A 131 17.39 -2.02 -2.75
CA ASP A 131 17.25 -0.90 -1.85
C ASP A 131 16.99 -1.38 -0.42
N PRO A 132 17.92 -1.18 0.52
CA PRO A 132 17.71 -1.57 1.91
C PRO A 132 16.64 -0.72 2.61
N ARG A 133 16.17 0.38 2.01
CA ARG A 133 15.24 1.31 2.64
C ARG A 133 13.88 0.67 2.91
N THR A 134 13.36 0.99 4.08
CA THR A 134 12.04 0.56 4.56
C THR A 134 10.99 1.55 4.06
N LEU A 135 10.06 1.07 3.22
CA LEU A 135 8.96 1.89 2.67
C LEU A 135 7.86 2.17 3.67
N SER A 136 7.79 1.41 4.77
CA SER A 136 6.79 1.60 5.84
C SER A 136 7.47 1.30 7.17
N PRO A 137 7.52 2.23 8.13
CA PRO A 137 8.13 2.02 9.43
C PRO A 137 7.75 0.67 10.06
N GLY A 138 8.75 -0.01 10.61
CA GLY A 138 8.61 -1.33 11.22
C GLY A 138 8.37 -2.48 10.25
N SER A 139 8.57 -2.30 8.93
CA SER A 139 8.54 -3.36 7.89
C SER A 139 9.93 -3.61 7.29
N ASP A 140 10.94 -3.74 8.15
CA ASP A 140 12.30 -4.07 7.73
C ASP A 140 12.36 -5.53 7.25
N TYR A 141 13.10 -5.80 6.18
CA TYR A 141 13.06 -7.11 5.51
C TYR A 141 13.42 -8.28 6.45
N SER A 142 14.47 -8.14 7.27
CA SER A 142 14.86 -9.18 8.24
C SER A 142 13.77 -9.45 9.26
N ARG A 143 13.11 -8.40 9.76
CA ARG A 143 12.00 -8.49 10.71
C ARG A 143 10.75 -9.08 10.06
N ASP A 144 10.49 -8.76 8.80
CA ASP A 144 9.41 -9.35 8.02
C ASP A 144 9.61 -10.87 7.86
N ILE A 145 10.85 -11.33 7.61
CA ILE A 145 11.16 -12.77 7.58
C ILE A 145 10.89 -13.45 8.91
N GLU A 146 11.31 -12.84 10.03
CA GLU A 146 11.05 -13.39 11.36
C GLU A 146 9.56 -13.48 11.67
N ARG A 147 8.76 -12.49 11.24
CA ARG A 147 7.31 -12.52 11.40
C ARG A 147 6.64 -13.51 10.46
N ALA A 148 7.08 -13.61 9.20
CA ALA A 148 6.54 -14.54 8.21
C ALA A 148 6.70 -16.00 8.65
N ARG A 149 7.83 -16.38 9.26
CA ARG A 149 8.03 -17.73 9.83
C ARG A 149 7.00 -18.12 10.88
N LYS A 150 6.46 -17.15 11.62
CA LYS A 150 5.40 -17.40 12.60
C LYS A 150 4.05 -17.74 11.94
N LEU A 151 3.96 -17.57 10.63
CA LEU A 151 2.78 -17.88 9.81
C LEU A 151 2.95 -19.17 9.00
N ASP A 152 4.06 -19.91 9.14
CA ASP A 152 4.31 -21.14 8.36
C ASP A 152 3.18 -22.18 8.49
N TRP A 153 2.49 -22.19 9.64
CA TRP A 153 1.32 -23.03 9.89
C TRP A 153 0.17 -22.81 8.89
N LEU A 154 0.09 -21.64 8.24
CA LEU A 154 -0.92 -21.37 7.20
C LEU A 154 -0.74 -22.29 5.99
N ALA A 155 0.47 -22.82 5.77
CA ALA A 155 0.77 -23.74 4.67
C ALA A 155 0.50 -25.23 5.02
N GLU A 156 0.03 -25.54 6.23
CA GLU A 156 -0.26 -26.91 6.67
C GLU A 156 -1.66 -27.39 6.25
N GLY A 157 -2.50 -26.50 5.73
CA GLY A 157 -3.91 -26.75 5.41
C GLY A 157 -4.22 -26.84 3.90
N PRO A 158 -5.41 -26.40 3.46
CA PRO A 158 -5.77 -26.37 2.05
C PRO A 158 -4.96 -25.32 1.27
N ILE A 159 -4.50 -24.28 1.96
CA ILE A 159 -3.49 -23.35 1.47
C ILE A 159 -2.15 -24.07 1.57
N ARG A 160 -1.45 -24.22 0.44
CA ARG A 160 -0.23 -25.04 0.35
C ARG A 160 1.04 -24.24 0.51
N THR A 161 0.95 -22.91 0.44
CA THR A 161 2.12 -22.04 0.46
C THR A 161 1.82 -20.68 1.09
N LEU A 162 2.85 -20.02 1.66
CA LEU A 162 2.70 -18.68 2.22
C LEU A 162 2.34 -17.64 1.14
N THR A 163 2.85 -17.81 -0.08
CA THR A 163 2.48 -16.97 -1.22
C THR A 163 0.98 -17.05 -1.47
N GLN A 164 0.41 -18.25 -1.50
CA GLN A 164 -1.04 -18.46 -1.64
C GLN A 164 -1.81 -17.82 -0.48
N ALA A 165 -1.34 -17.99 0.75
CA ALA A 165 -1.97 -17.38 1.93
C ALA A 165 -2.03 -15.86 1.81
N ALA A 166 -0.93 -15.23 1.38
CA ALA A 166 -0.84 -13.78 1.22
C ALA A 166 -1.83 -13.24 0.18
N PHE A 167 -1.92 -13.88 -0.99
CA PHE A 167 -2.89 -13.49 -2.01
C PHE A 167 -4.32 -13.72 -1.56
N GLN A 168 -4.64 -14.87 -0.97
CA GLN A 168 -5.99 -15.13 -0.47
C GLN A 168 -6.39 -14.12 0.59
N PHE A 169 -5.50 -13.79 1.52
CA PHE A 169 -5.76 -12.78 2.55
C PHE A 169 -6.12 -11.41 1.96
N ALA A 170 -5.39 -10.96 0.93
CA ALA A 170 -5.73 -9.73 0.21
C ALA A 170 -7.07 -9.83 -0.53
N LEU A 171 -7.31 -10.94 -1.23
CA LEU A 171 -8.55 -11.17 -2.01
C LEU A 171 -9.80 -11.36 -1.14
N MET A 172 -9.65 -11.68 0.15
CA MET A 172 -10.76 -11.78 1.09
C MET A 172 -11.40 -10.43 1.44
N ARG A 173 -10.76 -9.30 1.12
CA ARG A 173 -11.32 -7.96 1.35
C ARG A 173 -12.08 -7.47 0.12
N PRO A 174 -13.42 -7.42 0.15
CA PRO A 174 -14.23 -6.98 -0.99
C PRO A 174 -14.02 -5.51 -1.36
N GLU A 175 -13.44 -4.71 -0.45
CA GLU A 175 -13.13 -3.31 -0.71
C GLU A 175 -11.95 -3.12 -1.67
N PHE A 176 -11.10 -4.15 -1.86
CA PHE A 176 -10.06 -4.09 -2.88
C PHE A 176 -10.64 -4.32 -4.28
N SER A 177 -10.36 -3.38 -5.17
CA SER A 177 -10.68 -3.51 -6.59
C SER A 177 -9.68 -4.39 -7.34
N THR A 178 -8.43 -4.45 -6.85
CA THR A 178 -7.38 -5.32 -7.41
C THR A 178 -6.29 -5.59 -6.40
N VAL A 179 -5.57 -6.69 -6.60
CA VAL A 179 -4.35 -7.04 -5.87
C VAL A 179 -3.15 -6.93 -6.81
N LEU A 180 -2.16 -6.13 -6.42
CA LEU A 180 -0.94 -5.89 -7.19
C LEU A 180 0.24 -6.61 -6.56
N ALA A 181 0.83 -7.52 -7.33
CA ALA A 181 2.07 -8.20 -6.99
C ALA A 181 3.04 -8.13 -8.17
N GLY A 182 4.33 -8.04 -7.86
CA GLY A 182 5.39 -8.09 -8.85
C GLY A 182 6.03 -9.48 -8.89
N CYS A 183 6.39 -9.94 -10.08
CA CYS A 183 7.23 -11.10 -10.34
C CYS A 183 8.48 -10.66 -11.13
N ALA A 184 9.59 -11.35 -10.90
CA ALA A 184 10.86 -11.16 -11.60
C ALA A 184 11.11 -12.26 -12.64
N SER A 185 10.30 -13.32 -12.67
CA SER A 185 10.37 -14.39 -13.65
C SER A 185 8.97 -14.90 -14.04
N ILE A 186 8.85 -15.56 -15.20
CA ILE A 186 7.60 -16.17 -15.67
C ILE A 186 7.18 -17.36 -14.80
N SER A 187 8.14 -18.01 -14.13
CA SER A 187 7.88 -19.16 -13.26
C SER A 187 7.31 -18.80 -11.89
N GLU A 188 7.31 -17.51 -11.53
CA GLU A 188 6.67 -16.97 -10.32
C GLU A 188 5.22 -16.59 -10.62
#